data_AF-A0A2G3NPJ4-F1
#
_entry.id   AF-A0A2G3NPJ4-F1
#
_cell.length_a   1.000
_cell.length_b   1.000
_cell.length_c   1.000
_cell.angle_alpha   90.00
_cell.angle_beta   90.00
_cell.angle_gamma   90.00
#
_symmetry.space_group_name_H-M   'P 1'
#
loop_
_entity.id
_entity.type
_entity.pdbx_description
1 polymer ?
#
loop_
_entity_poly.entity_id
_entity_poly.type
_entity_poly.pdbx_seq_one_letter_code
_entity_poly.pdbx_strand_id
1 'polypeptide(L)'
;MKKYIKITPVEAIQVNPYNYYEVIEFANSQDIKFGSIGFFHKIETLEGYMVFKDFDYLIKNSTGECYVCARDFFEKTYKEVKE
;
A
#
# COMPACT_ATOMS: atom_id res chain seq x y z
N MET A 1 25.88 -2.69 21.36
CA MET A 1 24.78 -2.90 20.40
C MET A 1 24.89 -1.84 19.32
N LYS A 2 24.86 -2.20 18.03
CA LYS A 2 24.96 -1.24 16.91
C LYS A 2 23.58 -1.12 16.26
N LYS A 3 23.15 0.11 15.94
CA LYS A 3 21.88 0.41 15.28
C LYS A 3 22.18 0.96 13.89
N TYR A 4 21.37 0.58 12.90
CA TYR A 4 21.54 0.97 11.50
C TYR A 4 20.20 1.46 10.96
N ILE A 5 20.24 2.48 10.11
CA ILE A 5 19.07 3.03 9.43
C ILE A 5 19.32 2.88 7.93
N LYS A 6 18.41 2.22 7.22
CA LYS A 6 18.40 2.17 5.75
C LYS A 6 17.14 2.90 5.29
N ILE A 7 17.32 4.07 4.68
CA ILE A 7 16.24 4.82 4.05
C ILE A 7 16.28 4.48 2.58
N THR A 8 15.23 3.84 2.07
CA THR A 8 15.07 3.54 0.66
C THR A 8 13.73 4.14 0.23
N PRO A 9 13.69 4.98 -0.82
CA PRO A 9 12.43 5.44 -1.39
C PRO A 9 11.55 4.24 -1.71
N VAL A 10 10.25 4.38 -1.45
CA VAL A 10 9.26 3.36 -1.78
C VAL A 10 8.28 3.93 -2.77
N GLU A 11 7.77 3.06 -3.64
CA GLU A 11 6.60 3.37 -4.44
C GLU A 11 5.36 3.07 -3.62
N ALA A 12 4.39 3.99 -3.64
CA ALA A 12 3.13 3.81 -2.95
C ALA A 12 2.00 4.45 -3.75
N ILE A 13 0.82 3.84 -3.68
CA ILE A 13 -0.42 4.39 -4.24
C ILE A 13 -1.44 4.56 -3.10
N GLN A 14 -2.07 5.72 -3.02
CA GLN A 14 -3.21 5.92 -2.13
C GLN A 14 -4.45 5.32 -2.78
N VAL A 15 -5.15 4.45 -2.06
CA VAL A 15 -6.42 3.89 -2.50
C VAL A 15 -7.51 4.95 -2.34
N ASN A 16 -8.35 5.13 -3.35
CA ASN A 16 -9.56 5.92 -3.24
C ASN A 16 -10.68 5.34 -4.13
N PRO A 17 -11.94 5.73 -3.91
CA PRO A 17 -13.07 5.16 -4.65
C PRO A 17 -13.04 5.33 -6.17
N TYR A 18 -12.15 6.18 -6.69
CA TYR A 18 -12.08 6.56 -8.09
C TYR A 18 -10.88 5.93 -8.82
N ASN A 19 -9.96 5.24 -8.13
CA ASN A 19 -8.72 4.74 -8.72
C ASN A 19 -8.49 3.23 -8.57
N TYR A 20 -9.52 2.43 -8.30
CA TYR A 20 -9.35 0.98 -8.09
C TYR A 20 -8.66 0.26 -9.27
N TYR A 21 -8.86 0.72 -10.50
CA TYR A 21 -8.16 0.16 -11.67
C TYR A 21 -6.64 0.38 -11.58
N GLU A 22 -6.20 1.60 -11.23
CA GLU A 22 -4.79 1.91 -11.03
C GLU A 22 -4.19 1.14 -9.85
N VAL A 23 -4.98 0.92 -8.79
CA VAL A 23 -4.57 0.11 -7.63
C VAL A 23 -4.36 -1.35 -8.03
N ILE A 24 -5.23 -1.91 -8.89
CA ILE A 24 -5.07 -3.28 -9.41
C ILE A 24 -3.81 -3.38 -10.27
N GLU A 25 -3.57 -2.44 -11.17
CA GLU A 25 -2.36 -2.40 -11.99
C GLU A 25 -1.11 -2.25 -11.12
N PHE A 26 -1.16 -1.39 -10.10
CA PHE A 26 -0.08 -1.20 -9.16
C PHE A 26 0.25 -2.49 -8.40
N ALA A 27 -0.77 -3.25 -7.97
CA ALA A 27 -0.65 -4.49 -7.22
C ALA A 27 -0.11 -5.69 -8.01
N ASN A 28 0.25 -5.50 -9.28
CA ASN A 28 1.03 -6.45 -10.08
C ASN A 28 0.56 -7.91 -9.98
N SER A 29 -0.73 -8.14 -10.25
CA SER A 29 -1.39 -9.47 -10.23
C SER A 29 -1.70 -10.08 -8.86
N GLN A 30 -1.53 -9.36 -7.74
CA GLN A 30 -2.07 -9.82 -6.45
C GLN A 30 -3.61 -9.86 -6.44
N ASP A 31 -4.20 -10.85 -5.76
CA ASP A 31 -5.65 -10.93 -5.58
C ASP A 31 -6.13 -9.80 -4.67
N ILE A 32 -6.84 -8.84 -5.25
CA ILE A 32 -7.41 -7.69 -4.56
C ILE A 32 -8.93 -7.71 -4.69
N LYS A 33 -9.63 -7.53 -3.56
CA LYS A 33 -11.09 -7.49 -3.52
C LYS A 33 -11.52 -6.20 -2.87
N PHE A 34 -12.19 -5.36 -3.64
CA PHE A 34 -12.78 -4.14 -3.14
C PHE A 34 -14.17 -4.43 -2.58
N GLY A 35 -14.39 -4.10 -1.31
CA GLY A 35 -15.74 -3.92 -0.78
C GLY A 35 -16.46 -2.74 -1.43
N SER A 36 -17.76 -2.60 -1.12
CA SER A 36 -18.53 -1.41 -1.49
C SER A 36 -17.92 -0.15 -0.86
N ILE A 37 -18.23 1.04 -1.41
CA ILE A 37 -17.72 2.33 -0.89
C ILE A 37 -17.99 2.43 0.62
N GLY A 38 -16.95 2.71 1.41
CA GLY A 38 -17.01 2.80 2.87
C GLY A 38 -16.85 1.45 3.62
N PHE A 39 -16.71 0.35 2.90
CA PHE A 39 -16.37 -0.97 3.46
C PHE A 39 -14.91 -1.31 3.28
N PHE A 40 -14.48 -2.37 3.97
CA PHE A 40 -13.13 -2.89 3.89
C PHE A 40 -12.85 -3.56 2.54
N HIS A 41 -11.64 -3.37 2.05
CA HIS A 41 -11.04 -4.10 0.95
C HIS A 41 -10.02 -5.09 1.50
N LYS A 42 -9.55 -6.02 0.66
CA LYS A 42 -8.47 -6.93 1.02
C LYS A 42 -7.54 -7.21 -0.14
N ILE A 43 -6.27 -7.46 0.19
CA ILE A 43 -5.22 -7.90 -0.74
C ILE A 43 -4.54 -9.14 -0.17
N GLU A 44 -4.29 -10.13 -1.03
CA GLU A 44 -3.46 -11.28 -0.68
C GLU A 44 -1.98 -10.91 -0.75
N THR A 45 -1.25 -11.13 0.35
CA THR A 45 0.21 -10.99 0.44
C THR A 45 0.82 -12.34 0.80
N LEU A 46 2.14 -12.44 0.77
CA LEU A 46 2.91 -13.60 1.22
C LEU A 46 2.69 -13.92 2.71
N GLU A 47 2.25 -12.94 3.50
CA GLU A 47 1.89 -13.09 4.92
C GLU A 47 0.40 -13.41 5.13
N GLY A 48 -0.39 -13.48 4.05
CA GLY A 48 -1.82 -13.74 4.05
C GLY A 48 -2.67 -12.54 3.64
N TYR A 49 -3.97 -12.58 3.94
CA TYR A 49 -4.86 -11.48 3.59
C TYR A 49 -4.66 -10.27 4.49
N MET A 50 -4.35 -9.12 3.91
CA MET A 50 -4.36 -7.82 4.57
C MET A 50 -5.64 -7.07 4.25
N VAL A 51 -6.18 -6.37 5.24
CA VAL A 51 -7.42 -5.59 5.13
C VAL A 51 -7.07 -4.10 5.11
N PHE A 52 -7.72 -3.33 4.24
CA PHE A 52 -7.51 -1.89 4.11
C PHE A 52 -8.82 -1.16 3.77
N LYS A 53 -8.80 0.16 3.79
CA LYS A 53 -9.92 1.02 3.42
C LYS A 53 -9.49 2.03 2.35
N ASP A 54 -10.48 2.72 1.79
CA ASP A 54 -10.21 3.98 1.11
C ASP A 54 -9.34 4.90 1.96
N PHE A 55 -8.44 5.61 1.29
CA PHE A 55 -7.41 6.51 1.78
C PHE A 55 -6.19 5.87 2.45
N ASP A 56 -6.18 4.55 2.68
CA ASP A 56 -4.96 3.81 3.00
C ASP A 56 -4.03 3.72 1.79
N TYR A 57 -2.77 3.37 2.04
CA TYR A 57 -1.75 3.19 1.01
C TYR A 57 -1.45 1.72 0.77
N LEU A 58 -1.23 1.34 -0.49
CA LEU A 58 -0.47 0.15 -0.82
C LEU A 58 0.97 0.56 -1.10
N ILE A 59 1.92 -0.09 -0.43
CA ILE A 59 3.36 0.12 -0.65
C ILE A 59 3.91 -1.07 -1.40
N LYS A 60 4.67 -0.82 -2.47
CA LYS A 60 5.36 -1.85 -3.24
C LYS A 60 6.78 -2.05 -2.71
N ASN A 61 7.12 -3.28 -2.35
CA ASN A 61 8.46 -3.65 -1.95
C ASN A 61 9.37 -3.93 -3.16
N SER A 62 10.64 -4.21 -2.92
CA SER A 62 11.62 -4.48 -3.98
C SER A 62 11.36 -5.75 -4.80
N THR A 63 10.49 -6.65 -4.35
CA THR A 63 10.08 -7.84 -5.12
C THR A 63 8.84 -7.59 -5.97
N GLY A 64 8.26 -6.38 -5.90
CA GLY A 64 7.04 -6.02 -6.61
C GLY A 64 5.75 -6.39 -5.86
N GLU A 65 5.84 -6.96 -4.67
CA GLU A 65 4.69 -7.26 -3.82
C GLU A 65 4.24 -5.98 -3.09
N CYS A 66 2.93 -5.80 -3.04
CA CYS A 66 2.24 -4.74 -2.34
C CYS A 66 1.72 -5.22 -0.99
N TYR A 67 1.89 -4.38 0.03
CA TYR A 67 1.33 -4.56 1.36
C TYR A 67 0.60 -3.30 1.81
N VAL A 68 -0.31 -3.46 2.77
CA VAL A 68 -1.14 -2.37 3.28
C VAL A 68 -0.37 -1.50 4.26
N CYS A 69 -0.51 -0.19 4.13
CA CYS A 69 -0.03 0.80 5.06
C CYS A 69 -1.15 1.79 5.40
N ALA A 70 -1.53 1.86 6.68
CA ALA A 70 -2.58 2.76 7.14
C ALA A 70 -2.18 4.23 6.89
N ARG A 71 -3.14 5.04 6.43
CA ARG A 71 -2.92 6.45 6.08
C ARG A 71 -2.12 7.22 7.14
N ASP A 72 -2.59 7.20 8.39
CA ASP A 72 -2.01 7.96 9.48
C ASP A 72 -0.56 7.55 9.79
N PHE A 73 -0.20 6.29 9.53
CA PHE A 73 1.16 5.81 9.68
C PHE A 73 2.02 6.21 8.48
N PHE A 74 1.47 6.12 7.26
CA PHE A 74 2.16 6.50 6.04
C PHE A 74 2.58 7.98 6.06
N GLU A 75 1.63 8.89 6.30
CA GLU A 75 1.85 10.34 6.29
C GLU A 75 2.84 10.80 7.38
N LYS A 76 2.98 10.04 8.48
CA LYS A 76 3.97 10.33 9.54
C LYS A 76 5.36 9.79 9.24
N THR A 77 5.46 8.76 8.40
CA THR A 77 6.69 7.98 8.19
C THR A 77 7.38 8.35 6.89
N TYR A 78 6.60 8.56 5.83
CA TYR A 78 7.09 8.80 4.48
C TYR A 78 6.91 10.27 4.09
N LYS A 79 7.87 10.79 3.34
CA LYS A 79 7.80 12.12 2.73
C LYS A 79 8.01 11.95 1.24
N GLU A 80 7.18 12.63 0.46
CA GLU A 80 7.34 12.69 -0.98
C GLU A 80 8.72 13.25 -1.32
N VAL A 81 9.45 12.53 -2.16
CA VAL A 81 10.71 13.01 -2.74
C VAL A 81 10.32 13.82 -3.97
N LYS A 82 10.36 15.15 -3.86
CA LYS A 82 10.21 16.02 -5.03
C LYS A 82 11.49 15.93 -5.86
N GLU A 83 11.36 15.55 -7.13
CA GLU A 83 12.44 15.72 -8.12
C GLU A 83 12.68 17.20 -8.43
#